data_AF-Q2W8C2-F1
#
_entry.id   AF-Q2W8C2-F1
#
_cell.length_a   1.000
_cell.length_b   1.000
_cell.length_c   1.000
_cell.angle_alpha   90.00
_cell.angle_beta   90.00
_cell.angle_gamma   90.00
#
_symmetry.space_group_name_H-M   'P 1'
#
loop_
_entity.id
_entity.type
_entity.pdbx_description
1 polymer ?
#
loop_
_entity_poly.entity_id
_entity_poly.type
_entity_poly.pdbx_seq_one_letter_code
_entity_poly.pdbx_strand_id
1 'polypeptide(L)'
;MPKEGGKSISPFPITTQGRIKGLSRNDHFTSRVFLPRVARFLSYGNGGHALDDIDCAAERIEAFRDVALKAVLNRMTGPRSSGICKTCYDPIEPQRIAVNPHARHCSFCAAEEEQAQRQARLCGPRRG
;
A
#
# COMPACT_ATOMS: atom_id res chain seq x y z
N MET A 1 57.56 -9.43 6.14
CA MET A 1 57.41 -8.88 4.78
C MET A 1 56.12 -9.41 4.15
N PRO A 2 54.93 -8.82 4.41
CA PRO A 2 53.76 -9.05 3.57
C PRO A 2 53.68 -7.98 2.47
N LYS A 3 53.43 -8.44 1.24
CA LYS A 3 53.34 -7.60 0.04
C LYS A 3 52.01 -6.85 -0.01
N GLU A 4 52.10 -5.58 -0.37
CA GLU A 4 50.99 -4.72 -0.75
C GLU A 4 50.27 -5.25 -1.99
N GLY A 5 48.96 -5.04 -2.05
CA GLY A 5 48.13 -5.39 -3.20
C GLY A 5 46.78 -4.67 -3.13
N GLY A 6 46.81 -3.35 -3.34
CA GLY A 6 45.62 -2.53 -3.53
C GLY A 6 44.94 -2.76 -4.87
N LYS A 7 43.62 -2.52 -4.90
CA LYS A 7 42.78 -2.22 -6.09
C LYS A 7 41.50 -1.55 -5.55
N SER A 8 41.50 -0.22 -5.50
CA SER A 8 40.96 0.69 -6.53
C SER A 8 39.43 0.72 -6.54
N ILE A 9 38.89 1.72 -5.85
CA ILE A 9 37.54 2.26 -5.98
C ILE A 9 37.39 2.83 -7.39
N SER A 10 36.29 2.54 -8.07
CA SER A 10 35.84 3.33 -9.22
C SER A 10 34.33 3.55 -9.18
N PRO A 11 33.83 4.66 -9.75
CA PRO A 11 32.56 5.28 -9.42
C PRO A 11 31.41 4.79 -10.30
N PHE A 12 30.19 4.99 -9.81
CA PHE A 12 28.91 4.86 -10.51
C PHE A 12 28.92 5.41 -11.94
N PRO A 13 28.03 4.87 -12.80
CA PRO A 13 27.05 5.76 -13.42
C PRO A 13 25.61 5.37 -13.08
N ILE A 14 24.90 6.35 -12.52
CA ILE A 14 23.46 6.35 -12.33
C ILE A 14 22.84 6.56 -13.71
N THR A 15 22.16 5.56 -14.26
CA THR A 15 21.36 5.70 -15.48
C THR A 15 20.01 6.32 -15.14
N THR A 16 19.94 7.66 -15.17
CA THR A 16 18.70 8.44 -15.22
C THR A 16 18.34 8.70 -16.68
N GLN A 17 17.43 7.92 -17.27
CA GLN A 17 16.76 8.27 -18.52
C GLN A 17 15.51 7.39 -18.76
N GLY A 18 14.46 7.66 -17.99
CA GLY A 18 13.11 7.11 -18.17
C GLY A 18 12.14 8.21 -18.58
N ARG A 19 12.17 8.52 -19.87
CA ARG A 19 11.33 9.44 -20.65
C ARG A 19 9.86 9.54 -20.18
N ILE A 20 9.52 10.65 -19.52
CA ILE A 20 8.14 11.15 -19.37
C ILE A 20 7.58 11.46 -20.76
N LYS A 21 6.71 10.59 -21.27
CA LYS A 21 5.91 10.85 -22.47
C LYS A 21 4.66 11.64 -22.08
N GLY A 22 4.59 12.87 -22.57
CA GLY A 22 3.33 13.47 -23.04
C GLY A 22 2.36 14.00 -21.99
N LEU A 23 2.66 15.17 -21.40
CA LEU A 23 1.61 16.15 -21.13
C LEU A 23 1.24 16.81 -22.46
N SER A 24 0.20 16.30 -23.12
CA SER A 24 -0.46 17.03 -24.21
C SER A 24 -1.60 17.84 -23.63
N ARG A 25 -1.54 19.14 -23.91
CA ARG A 25 -2.47 20.19 -23.57
C ARG A 25 -3.80 20.05 -24.31
N ASN A 26 -4.84 20.53 -23.63
CA ASN A 26 -5.99 21.25 -24.16
C ASN A 26 -6.81 20.59 -25.26
N ASP A 27 -7.92 19.96 -24.86
CA ASP A 27 -9.13 19.93 -25.67
C ASP A 27 -10.31 20.52 -24.88
N HIS A 28 -10.55 21.79 -25.16
CA HIS A 28 -11.87 22.38 -25.37
C HIS A 28 -13.02 21.89 -24.49
N PHE A 29 -13.09 22.45 -23.28
CA PHE A 29 -14.33 22.64 -22.53
C PHE A 29 -15.21 23.66 -23.27
N THR A 30 -15.92 23.24 -24.31
CA THR A 30 -16.93 24.07 -24.97
C THR A 30 -18.26 23.95 -24.26
N SER A 31 -18.53 25.00 -23.50
CA SER A 31 -19.81 25.53 -23.07
C SER A 31 -21.02 25.09 -23.91
N ARG A 32 -22.07 24.62 -23.21
CA ARG A 32 -23.49 24.96 -23.44
C ARG A 32 -24.34 24.34 -22.34
N VAL A 33 -24.19 24.85 -21.11
CA VAL A 33 -25.25 24.67 -20.10
C VAL A 33 -26.19 25.86 -20.25
N PHE A 34 -27.35 25.56 -20.81
CA PHE A 34 -28.47 26.47 -20.94
C PHE A 34 -29.02 26.74 -19.53
N LEU A 35 -28.55 27.81 -18.87
CA LEU A 35 -29.06 28.23 -17.56
C LEU A 35 -30.32 29.07 -17.77
N PRO A 36 -31.52 28.63 -17.35
CA PRO A 36 -32.61 29.56 -17.15
C PRO A 36 -32.33 30.37 -15.88
N ARG A 37 -32.46 31.68 -16.08
CA ARG A 37 -32.48 32.76 -15.11
C ARG A 37 -33.39 32.41 -13.93
N VAL A 38 -32.83 32.16 -12.75
CA VAL A 38 -33.61 32.12 -11.50
C VAL A 38 -33.07 33.08 -10.47
N ALA A 39 -34.02 33.71 -9.80
CA ALA A 39 -33.92 34.86 -8.95
C ALA A 39 -32.88 34.71 -7.83
N ARG A 40 -32.30 35.87 -7.51
CA ARG A 40 -31.64 36.23 -6.27
C ARG A 40 -32.45 35.72 -5.06
N PHE A 41 -31.92 34.77 -4.31
CA PHE A 41 -32.47 34.36 -3.02
C PHE A 41 -31.58 34.91 -1.90
N LEU A 42 -32.13 35.84 -1.12
CA LEU A 42 -31.55 36.32 0.13
C LEU A 42 -32.10 35.45 1.28
N SER A 43 -31.24 35.21 2.27
CA SER A 43 -31.53 34.75 3.65
C SER A 43 -31.97 33.27 3.79
N TYR A 44 -31.63 32.53 4.84
CA TYR A 44 -31.17 32.84 6.19
C TYR A 44 -30.03 31.89 6.60
N GLY A 45 -29.20 32.32 7.56
CA GLY A 45 -28.24 31.44 8.21
C GLY A 45 -28.91 30.25 8.88
N ASN A 46 -28.44 29.06 8.55
CA ASN A 46 -28.65 27.84 9.31
C ASN A 46 -27.44 26.95 9.05
N GLY A 47 -26.36 27.18 9.81
CA GLY A 47 -25.12 26.42 9.74
C GLY A 47 -25.24 25.03 10.38
N GLY A 48 -26.32 24.31 10.07
CA GLY A 48 -26.43 22.88 10.34
C GLY A 48 -25.96 22.15 9.09
N HIS A 49 -24.73 21.63 9.11
CA HIS A 49 -24.27 20.66 8.12
C HIS A 49 -25.12 19.40 8.33
N ALA A 50 -26.22 19.29 7.59
CA ALA A 50 -26.87 18.00 7.42
C ALA A 50 -25.82 17.07 6.81
N LEU A 51 -25.65 15.86 7.34
CA LEU A 51 -24.70 14.88 6.81
C LEU A 51 -24.89 14.79 5.30
N ASP A 52 -23.97 15.39 4.56
CA ASP A 52 -24.03 15.42 3.11
C ASP A 52 -23.32 14.19 2.56
N ASP A 53 -23.37 14.02 1.24
CA ASP A 53 -22.71 12.89 0.59
C ASP A 53 -21.19 12.88 0.86
N ILE A 54 -20.60 14.04 1.20
CA ILE A 54 -19.18 14.18 1.54
C ILE A 54 -18.92 13.59 2.93
N ASP A 55 -19.74 13.92 3.92
CA ASP A 55 -19.66 13.35 5.26
C ASP A 55 -19.83 11.82 5.22
N CYS A 56 -20.82 11.32 4.45
CA CYS A 56 -21.04 9.88 4.29
C CYS A 56 -19.87 9.17 3.59
N ALA A 57 -19.21 9.83 2.64
CA ALA A 57 -18.02 9.29 1.98
C ALA A 57 -16.83 9.25 2.94
N ALA A 58 -16.65 10.28 3.78
CA ALA A 58 -15.60 10.35 4.78
C ALA A 58 -15.73 9.20 5.79
N GLU A 59 -16.92 8.97 6.34
CA GLU A 59 -17.19 7.87 7.28
C GLU A 59 -16.84 6.50 6.68
N ARG A 60 -17.18 6.27 5.40
CA ARG A 60 -16.83 5.02 4.71
C ARG A 60 -15.32 4.86 4.56
N ILE A 61 -14.61 5.92 4.19
CA ILE A 61 -13.16 5.90 4.05
C ILE A 61 -12.50 5.56 5.39
N GLU A 62 -12.97 6.17 6.49
CA GLU A 62 -12.48 5.90 7.84
C GLU A 62 -12.72 4.45 8.24
N ALA A 63 -13.92 3.92 8.01
CA ALA A 63 -14.23 2.52 8.29
C ALA A 63 -13.30 1.56 7.53
N PHE A 64 -13.05 1.78 6.23
CA PHE A 64 -12.14 0.95 5.45
C PHE A 64 -10.68 1.08 5.90
N ARG A 65 -10.25 2.30 6.22
CA ARG A 65 -8.90 2.59 6.71
C ARG A 65 -8.64 1.83 8.01
N ASP A 66 -9.55 1.91 8.97
CA ASP A 66 -9.40 1.26 10.27
C ASP A 66 -9.33 -0.26 10.16
N VAL A 67 -10.17 -0.85 9.31
CA VAL A 67 -10.14 -2.28 9.03
C VAL A 67 -8.80 -2.68 8.40
N ALA A 68 -8.32 -1.93 7.42
CA ALA A 68 -7.03 -2.20 6.78
C ALA A 68 -5.85 -2.09 7.75
N LEU A 69 -5.83 -1.05 8.58
CA LEU A 69 -4.78 -0.85 9.60
C LEU A 69 -4.80 -1.96 10.64
N LYS A 70 -5.97 -2.30 11.19
CA LYS A 70 -6.11 -3.41 12.14
C LYS A 70 -5.64 -4.73 11.53
N ALA A 71 -5.95 -5.00 10.27
CA ALA A 71 -5.50 -6.20 9.57
C ALA A 71 -3.97 -6.27 9.42
N VAL A 72 -3.29 -5.14 9.21
CA VAL A 72 -1.81 -5.09 9.15
C VAL A 72 -1.22 -5.31 10.53
N LEU A 73 -1.68 -4.57 11.53
CA LEU A 73 -1.15 -4.62 12.89
C LEU A 73 -1.34 -6.00 13.51
N ASN A 74 -2.50 -6.63 13.31
CA ASN A 74 -2.77 -7.98 13.81
C ASN A 74 -1.85 -9.06 13.21
N ARG A 75 -1.26 -8.84 12.04
CA ARG A 75 -0.25 -9.76 11.49
C ARG A 75 1.10 -9.64 12.18
N MET A 76 1.37 -8.50 12.81
CA MET A 76 2.61 -8.21 13.54
C MET A 76 2.50 -8.57 15.02
N THR A 77 1.30 -8.83 15.53
CA THR A 77 1.09 -9.23 16.92
C THR A 77 1.31 -10.74 17.10
N GLY A 78 1.81 -11.12 18.28
CA GLY A 78 1.94 -12.51 18.69
C GLY A 78 3.17 -12.77 19.54
N PRO A 79 3.36 -14.04 19.98
CA PRO A 79 4.57 -14.44 20.68
C PRO A 79 5.79 -14.20 19.80
N ARG A 80 6.92 -13.89 20.44
CA ARG A 80 8.21 -13.82 19.74
C ARG A 80 8.51 -15.16 19.10
N SER A 81 9.22 -15.13 17.98
CA SER A 81 9.69 -16.32 17.29
C SER A 81 10.61 -17.13 18.20
N SER A 82 10.43 -18.45 18.24
CA SER A 82 11.38 -19.38 18.87
C SER A 82 12.70 -19.49 18.10
N GLY A 83 12.79 -18.91 16.91
CA GLY A 83 13.94 -19.01 16.00
C GLY A 83 13.88 -20.23 15.07
N ILE A 84 12.80 -21.02 15.11
CA ILE A 84 12.61 -22.21 14.29
C ILE A 84 11.36 -22.05 13.41
N CYS A 85 11.46 -22.43 12.14
CA CYS A 85 10.36 -22.38 11.19
C CYS A 85 9.26 -23.39 11.56
N LYS A 86 7.99 -22.98 11.52
CA LYS A 86 6.87 -23.88 11.84
C LYS A 86 6.61 -24.98 10.79
N THR A 87 7.02 -24.76 9.55
CA THR A 87 6.68 -25.63 8.42
C THR A 87 7.77 -26.66 8.15
N CYS A 88 9.00 -26.19 7.93
CA CYS A 88 10.15 -27.04 7.63
C CYS A 88 11.03 -27.36 8.84
N TYR A 89 10.80 -26.72 9.99
CA TYR A 89 11.61 -26.87 11.22
C TYR A 89 13.09 -26.46 11.11
N ASP A 90 13.47 -25.79 10.02
CA ASP A 90 14.80 -25.19 9.87
C ASP A 90 14.96 -23.93 10.74
N PRO A 91 16.20 -23.58 11.13
CA PRO A 91 16.47 -22.32 11.82
C PRO A 91 16.10 -21.13 10.93
N ILE A 92 15.38 -20.16 11.51
CA ILE A 92 15.03 -18.91 10.84
C ILE A 92 16.28 -18.04 10.74
N GLU A 93 16.47 -17.40 9.59
CA GLU A 93 17.62 -16.54 9.35
C GLU A 93 17.69 -15.41 10.39
N PRO A 94 18.84 -15.21 11.06
CA PRO A 94 18.93 -14.28 12.17
C PRO A 94 18.65 -12.83 11.76
N GLN A 95 18.96 -12.46 10.51
CA GLN A 95 18.63 -11.16 9.94
C GLN A 95 17.11 -10.95 9.86
N ARG A 96 16.33 -12.01 9.60
CA ARG A 96 14.86 -11.92 9.55
C ARG A 96 14.26 -11.78 10.94
N ILE A 97 14.82 -12.45 11.95
CA ILE A 97 14.39 -12.27 13.35
C ILE A 97 14.76 -10.87 13.85
N ALA A 98 15.91 -10.32 13.45
CA ALA A 98 16.33 -8.97 13.83
C ALA A 98 15.38 -7.89 13.29
N VAL A 99 14.92 -8.04 12.04
CA VAL A 99 13.95 -7.12 11.41
C VAL A 99 12.52 -7.37 11.91
N ASN A 100 12.14 -8.63 12.06
CA ASN A 100 10.82 -9.04 12.54
C ASN A 100 10.93 -10.10 13.64
N PRO A 101 10.90 -9.69 14.92
CA PRO A 101 10.98 -10.60 16.07
C PRO A 101 9.81 -11.58 16.20
N HIS A 102 8.76 -11.42 15.38
CA HIS A 102 7.56 -12.27 15.38
C HIS A 102 7.50 -13.20 14.16
N ALA A 103 8.58 -13.31 13.38
CA ALA A 103 8.65 -14.17 12.20
C ALA A 103 8.42 -15.66 12.54
N ARG A 104 7.49 -16.32 11.84
CA ARG A 104 7.10 -17.72 12.11
C ARG A 104 7.68 -18.75 11.14
N HIS A 105 8.10 -18.29 9.97
CA HIS A 105 8.54 -19.14 8.86
C HIS A 105 9.90 -18.64 8.36
N CYS A 106 10.71 -19.53 7.77
CA CYS A 106 11.93 -19.15 7.03
C CYS A 106 11.58 -18.35 5.76
N SER A 107 12.59 -17.81 5.07
CA SER A 107 12.38 -17.01 3.86
C SER A 107 11.60 -17.77 2.77
N PHE A 108 11.91 -19.04 2.54
CA PHE A 108 11.26 -19.88 1.53
C PHE A 108 9.80 -20.16 1.85
N CYS A 109 9.51 -20.73 3.04
CA CYS A 109 8.13 -21.04 3.42
C CYS A 109 7.26 -19.78 3.53
N ALA A 110 7.82 -18.63 3.94
CA ALA A 110 7.09 -17.38 3.96
C ALA A 110 6.69 -16.90 2.56
N ALA A 111 7.56 -17.09 1.55
CA ALA A 111 7.26 -16.73 0.17
C ALA A 111 6.16 -17.63 -0.43
N GLU A 112 6.20 -18.93 -0.15
CA GLU A 112 5.17 -19.87 -0.58
C GLU A 112 3.80 -19.55 0.03
N GLU A 113 3.76 -19.24 1.34
CA GLU A 113 2.52 -18.82 1.99
C GLU A 113 1.97 -17.52 1.43
N GLU A 114 2.82 -16.53 1.15
CA GLU A 114 2.37 -15.28 0.54
C GLU A 114 1.80 -15.53 -0.87
N GLN A 115 2.46 -16.38 -1.65
CA GLN A 115 1.98 -16.77 -2.98
C GLN A 115 0.64 -17.51 -2.91
N ALA A 116 0.48 -18.46 -2.00
CA ALA A 116 -0.76 -19.18 -1.78
C ALA A 116 -1.89 -18.23 -1.33
N GLN A 117 -1.62 -17.31 -0.41
CA GLN A 117 -2.59 -16.29 0.00
C GLN A 117 -2.97 -15.34 -1.14
N ARG A 118 -1.99 -14.94 -1.97
CA ARG A 118 -2.25 -14.11 -3.14
C ARG A 118 -3.16 -14.83 -4.13
N GLN A 119 -2.88 -16.10 -4.41
CA GLN A 119 -3.73 -16.93 -5.27
C GLN A 119 -5.15 -17.08 -4.69
N ALA A 120 -5.27 -17.33 -3.38
CA ALA A 120 -6.57 -17.43 -2.71
C ALA A 120 -7.40 -16.15 -2.82
N ARG A 121 -6.76 -14.97 -2.79
CA ARG A 121 -7.44 -13.67 -2.98
C ARG A 121 -7.88 -13.41 -4.43
N LEU A 122 -7.19 -14.00 -5.40
CA LEU A 122 -7.57 -13.91 -6.82
C LEU A 122 -8.74 -14.84 -7.17
N CYS A 123 -8.93 -15.92 -6.40
CA CYS A 123 -10.08 -16.80 -6.52
C CYS A 123 -11.34 -16.11 -5.93
N GLY A 124 -12.02 -15.31 -6.76
CA GLY A 124 -13.40 -14.90 -6.49
C GLY A 124 -14.35 -16.09 -6.49
N PRO A 125 -15.63 -15.91 -6.08
CA PRO A 125 -16.59 -17.01 -6.05
C PRO A 125 -16.65 -17.69 -7.41
N ARG A 126 -16.28 -18.98 -7.45
CA ARG A 126 -16.52 -19.80 -8.63
C ARG A 126 -18.03 -19.86 -8.79
N ARG A 127 -18.57 -19.18 -9.80
CA ARG A 127 -19.95 -19.39 -10.24
C ARG A 127 -20.02 -20.85 -10.70
N GLY A 128 -20.57 -21.71 -9.84
CA GLY A 128 -21.01 -23.05 -10.20
C GLY A 128 -22.35 -22.99 -10.91
#